data_AF-A0A932TY56-F1
#
_entry.id   AF-A0A932TY56-F1
#
_cell.length_a   1.000
_cell.length_b   1.000
_cell.length_c   1.000
_cell.angle_alpha   90.00
_cell.angle_beta   90.00
_cell.angle_gamma   90.00
#
_symmetry.space_group_name_H-M   'P 1'
#
loop_
_entity.id
_entity.type
_entity.pdbx_description
1 polymer ?
#
loop_
_entity_poly.entity_id
_entity_poly.type
_entity_poly.pdbx_seq_one_letter_code
_entity_poly.pdbx_strand_id
1 'polypeptide(L)'
;MATLASDNNKGAYIQAASESLRREFERVQEEVYASQRRSAELAKGITEEARRVRAGRKRLEAIQRWLEEAEQQHADEFDALLRHPTVDKVECDPKAVTVYTKPIRIEWDDLPYKIGDFKIRLGWNGEVDLENFHNYGESVVYDHPHITRGQPCLGNVQEGVAKLVGEFQFAAAVDVIVNFLQTYDPKEAWKKIENWPIDLEYLEAGAKEELAAEQQRAENTYRDQRAR
;
A
#
# COMPACT_ATOMS: atom_id res chain seq x y z
N MET A 1 39.04 -37.63 -93.22
CA MET A 1 38.38 -38.33 -92.08
C MET A 1 38.82 -37.81 -90.70
N ALA A 2 40.02 -37.23 -90.52
CA ALA A 2 40.45 -36.66 -89.23
C ALA A 2 39.66 -35.41 -88.76
N THR A 3 39.15 -34.61 -89.69
CA THR A 3 38.38 -33.37 -89.41
C THR A 3 37.00 -33.65 -88.82
N LEU A 4 36.32 -34.71 -89.28
CA LEU A 4 34.99 -35.10 -88.79
C LEU A 4 35.02 -35.65 -87.35
N ALA A 5 36.12 -36.30 -86.94
CA ALA A 5 36.30 -36.79 -85.57
C ALA A 5 36.60 -35.64 -84.57
N SER A 6 37.30 -34.60 -85.03
CA SER A 6 37.58 -33.39 -84.25
C SER A 6 36.32 -32.57 -83.97
N ASP A 7 35.42 -32.42 -84.95
CA ASP A 7 34.17 -31.68 -84.79
C ASP A 7 33.17 -32.42 -83.87
N ASN A 8 33.16 -33.75 -83.90
CA ASN A 8 32.29 -34.54 -83.02
C ASN A 8 32.73 -34.49 -81.54
N ASN A 9 34.04 -34.52 -81.28
CA ASN A 9 34.60 -34.36 -79.94
C ASN A 9 34.38 -32.95 -79.37
N LYS A 10 34.45 -31.92 -80.22
CA LYS A 10 34.13 -30.54 -79.84
C LYS A 10 32.65 -30.39 -79.45
N GLY A 11 31.74 -31.00 -80.21
CA GLY A 11 30.31 -31.04 -79.87
C GLY A 11 30.04 -31.72 -78.53
N ALA A 12 30.64 -32.89 -78.30
CA ALA A 12 30.51 -33.62 -77.03
C ALA A 12 31.06 -32.83 -75.84
N TYR A 13 32.21 -32.16 -76.00
CA TYR A 13 32.79 -31.31 -74.96
C TYR A 13 31.90 -30.10 -74.63
N ILE A 14 31.40 -29.39 -75.65
CA ILE A 14 30.50 -28.24 -75.45
C ILE A 14 29.23 -28.68 -74.73
N GLN A 15 28.67 -29.84 -75.11
CA GLN A 15 27.51 -30.40 -74.44
C GLN A 15 27.79 -30.71 -72.96
N ALA A 16 28.86 -31.43 -72.67
CA ALA A 16 29.23 -31.79 -71.29
C ALA A 16 29.54 -30.55 -70.43
N ALA A 17 30.25 -29.56 -70.97
CA ALA A 17 30.53 -28.30 -70.29
C ALA A 17 29.25 -27.50 -70.04
N SER A 18 28.34 -27.44 -71.01
CA SER A 18 27.05 -26.75 -70.88
C SER A 18 26.13 -27.43 -69.87
N GLU A 19 26.10 -28.76 -69.84
CA GLU A 19 25.34 -29.53 -68.84
C GLU A 19 25.89 -29.33 -67.44
N SER A 20 27.21 -29.32 -67.26
CA SER A 20 27.85 -29.02 -65.97
C SER A 20 27.50 -27.61 -65.48
N LEU A 21 27.62 -26.60 -66.37
CA LEU A 21 27.21 -25.23 -66.06
C LEU A 21 25.72 -25.12 -65.74
N ARG A 22 24.85 -25.85 -66.43
CA ARG A 22 23.41 -25.83 -66.16
C ARG A 22 23.09 -26.42 -64.79
N ARG A 23 23.71 -27.53 -64.41
CA ARG A 23 23.55 -28.12 -63.06
C ARG A 23 24.04 -27.19 -61.96
N GLU A 24 25.17 -26.53 -62.17
CA GLU A 24 25.71 -25.57 -61.22
C GLU A 24 24.81 -24.33 -61.11
N PHE A 25 24.28 -23.84 -62.23
CA PHE A 25 23.30 -22.75 -62.25
C PHE A 25 22.04 -23.12 -61.45
N GLU A 26 21.47 -24.31 -61.69
CA GLU A 26 20.30 -24.81 -60.96
C GLU A 26 20.58 -24.91 -59.45
N ARG A 27 21.73 -25.46 -59.05
CA ARG A 27 22.16 -25.55 -57.65
C ARG A 27 22.24 -24.18 -56.98
N VAL A 28 22.93 -23.22 -57.59
CA VAL A 28 23.07 -21.87 -57.04
C VAL A 28 21.71 -21.17 -56.99
N GLN A 29 20.86 -21.38 -58.00
CA GLN A 29 19.52 -20.80 -58.03
C GLN A 29 18.66 -21.32 -56.86
N GLU A 30 18.70 -22.62 -56.56
CA GLU A 30 18.04 -23.20 -55.39
C GLU A 30 18.58 -22.64 -54.06
N GLU A 31 19.90 -22.49 -53.93
CA GLU A 31 20.53 -21.91 -52.75
C GLU A 31 20.13 -20.44 -52.51
N VAL A 32 20.02 -19.66 -53.58
CA VAL A 32 19.52 -18.27 -53.54
C VAL A 32 18.08 -18.25 -53.06
N TYR A 33 17.20 -19.09 -53.63
CA TYR A 33 15.79 -19.14 -53.20
C TYR A 33 15.64 -19.59 -51.74
N ALA A 34 16.40 -20.60 -51.30
CA ALA A 34 16.40 -21.04 -49.91
C ALA A 34 16.86 -19.92 -48.96
N SER A 35 17.90 -19.17 -49.34
CA SER A 35 18.42 -18.05 -48.55
C SER A 35 17.46 -16.86 -48.52
N GLN A 36 16.76 -16.58 -49.62
CA GLN A 36 15.69 -15.56 -49.66
C GLN A 36 14.52 -15.94 -48.75
N ARG A 37 14.08 -17.20 -48.76
CA ARG A 37 13.01 -17.70 -47.85
C ARG A 37 13.40 -17.56 -46.38
N ARG A 38 14.61 -17.99 -45.99
CA ARG A 38 15.13 -17.81 -44.63
C ARG A 38 15.15 -16.34 -44.22
N SER A 39 15.57 -15.46 -45.12
CA SER A 39 15.60 -14.02 -44.87
C SER A 39 14.20 -13.45 -44.62
N ALA A 40 13.19 -13.91 -45.37
CA ALA A 40 11.80 -13.51 -45.17
C ALA A 40 11.22 -14.00 -43.82
N GLU A 41 11.54 -15.23 -43.42
CA GLU A 41 11.14 -15.80 -42.13
C GLU A 41 11.78 -15.04 -40.96
N LEU A 42 13.08 -14.73 -41.04
CA LEU A 42 13.77 -13.92 -40.04
C LEU A 42 13.20 -12.50 -39.95
N ALA A 43 12.88 -11.86 -41.08
CA ALA A 43 12.27 -10.54 -41.10
C ALA A 43 10.88 -10.53 -40.41
N LYS A 44 10.11 -11.61 -40.59
CA LYS A 44 8.84 -11.80 -39.87
C LYS A 44 9.10 -11.93 -38.36
N GLY A 45 10.07 -12.74 -37.95
CA GLY A 45 10.47 -12.88 -36.54
C GLY A 45 10.90 -11.55 -35.92
N ILE A 46 11.72 -10.76 -36.61
CA ILE A 46 12.12 -9.41 -36.18
C ILE A 46 10.90 -8.51 -35.95
N THR A 47 9.91 -8.56 -36.84
CA THR A 47 8.70 -7.76 -36.72
C THR A 47 7.86 -8.18 -35.50
N GLU A 48 7.74 -9.47 -35.24
CA GLU A 48 7.02 -10.01 -34.08
C GLU A 48 7.71 -9.62 -32.76
N GLU A 49 9.03 -9.79 -32.66
CA GLU A 49 9.79 -9.40 -31.47
C GLU A 49 9.78 -7.88 -31.25
N ALA A 50 9.89 -7.08 -32.33
CA ALA A 50 9.77 -5.62 -32.22
C ALA A 50 8.40 -5.19 -31.67
N ARG A 51 7.32 -5.91 -32.03
CA ARG A 51 5.98 -5.67 -31.45
C ARG A 51 5.93 -6.05 -29.98
N ARG A 52 6.53 -7.18 -29.57
CA ARG A 52 6.60 -7.58 -28.15
C ARG A 52 7.37 -6.58 -27.31
N VAL A 53 8.55 -6.13 -27.78
CA VAL A 53 9.34 -5.10 -27.09
C VAL A 53 8.54 -3.81 -26.94
N ARG A 54 7.83 -3.38 -27.98
CA ARG A 54 6.98 -2.18 -27.91
C ARG A 54 5.85 -2.33 -26.89
N ALA A 55 5.18 -3.48 -26.85
CA ALA A 55 4.13 -3.75 -25.87
C ALA A 55 4.68 -3.81 -24.44
N GLY A 56 5.83 -4.45 -24.24
CA GLY A 56 6.53 -4.52 -22.95
C GLY A 56 6.94 -3.14 -22.44
N ARG A 57 7.50 -2.28 -23.29
CA ARG A 57 7.85 -0.89 -22.94
C ARG A 57 6.63 -0.09 -22.49
N LYS A 58 5.52 -0.16 -23.23
CA LYS A 58 4.27 0.50 -22.83
C LYS A 58 3.76 0.03 -21.47
N ARG A 59 3.84 -1.28 -21.19
CA ARG A 59 3.45 -1.83 -19.89
C ARG A 59 4.38 -1.34 -18.77
N LEU A 60 5.67 -1.28 -19.03
CA LEU A 60 6.66 -0.78 -18.08
C LEU A 60 6.43 0.71 -17.77
N GLU A 61 6.21 1.54 -18.79
CA GLU A 61 5.85 2.96 -18.62
C GLU A 61 4.57 3.12 -17.78
N ALA A 62 3.55 2.29 -18.00
CA ALA A 62 2.33 2.33 -17.20
C ALA A 62 2.57 1.95 -15.73
N ILE A 63 3.35 0.88 -15.48
CA ILE A 63 3.70 0.46 -14.12
C ILE A 63 4.53 1.52 -13.41
N GLN A 64 5.49 2.15 -14.10
CA GLN A 64 6.30 3.23 -13.55
C GLN A 64 5.43 4.41 -13.13
N ARG A 65 4.50 4.83 -13.98
CA ARG A 65 3.58 5.90 -13.64
C ARG A 65 2.68 5.55 -12.43
N TRP A 66 2.17 4.32 -12.38
CA TRP A 66 1.40 3.86 -11.21
C TRP A 66 2.24 3.80 -9.95
N LEU A 67 3.53 3.48 -10.06
CA LEU A 67 4.44 3.48 -8.93
C LEU A 67 4.66 4.91 -8.41
N GLU A 68 4.91 5.89 -9.29
CA GLU A 68 5.04 7.30 -8.91
C GLU A 68 3.75 7.84 -8.26
N GLU A 69 2.60 7.53 -8.84
CA GLU A 69 1.28 7.91 -8.29
C GLU A 69 1.04 7.23 -6.93
N ALA A 70 1.41 5.96 -6.77
CA ALA A 70 1.30 5.24 -5.50
C ALA A 70 2.27 5.76 -4.43
N GLU A 71 3.52 6.07 -4.80
CA GLU A 71 4.50 6.66 -3.88
C GLU A 71 3.99 7.99 -3.30
N GLN A 72 3.43 8.86 -4.13
CA GLN A 72 2.84 10.11 -3.65
C GLN A 72 1.63 9.85 -2.75
N GLN A 73 0.73 8.95 -3.12
CA GLN A 73 -0.43 8.59 -2.29
C GLN A 73 0.00 8.05 -0.93
N HIS A 74 1.01 7.19 -0.89
CA HIS A 74 1.54 6.64 0.36
C HIS A 74 2.25 7.69 1.20
N ALA A 75 2.91 8.67 0.59
CA ALA A 75 3.49 9.81 1.30
C ALA A 75 2.40 10.68 1.93
N ASP A 76 1.35 11.00 1.18
CA ASP A 76 0.21 11.79 1.67
C ASP A 76 -0.50 11.08 2.83
N GLU A 77 -0.62 9.75 2.77
CA GLU A 77 -1.19 8.92 3.82
C GLU A 77 -0.33 8.93 5.10
N PHE A 78 0.99 8.84 4.95
CA PHE A 78 1.91 8.94 6.09
C PHE A 78 1.85 10.33 6.74
N ASP A 79 1.75 11.39 5.94
CA ASP A 79 1.56 12.76 6.43
C ASP A 79 0.19 12.95 7.09
N ALA A 80 -0.84 12.23 6.65
CA ALA A 80 -2.15 12.23 7.32
C ALA A 80 -2.06 11.58 8.70
N LEU A 81 -1.37 10.44 8.82
CA LEU A 81 -1.10 9.79 10.10
C LEU A 81 -0.35 10.70 11.09
N LEU A 82 0.71 11.37 10.63
CA LEU A 82 1.47 12.29 11.48
C LEU A 82 0.67 13.51 11.94
N ARG A 83 -0.33 13.94 11.16
CA ARG A 83 -1.22 15.05 11.50
C ARG A 83 -2.36 14.64 12.44
N HIS A 84 -2.59 13.35 12.64
CA HIS A 84 -3.67 12.88 13.49
C HIS A 84 -3.46 13.35 14.95
N PRO A 85 -4.46 13.98 15.60
CA PRO A 85 -4.27 14.66 16.89
C PRO A 85 -3.81 13.74 18.03
N THR A 86 -4.22 12.47 18.00
CA THR A 86 -3.84 11.48 19.02
C THR A 86 -2.54 10.74 18.71
N VAL A 87 -1.93 10.95 17.54
CA VAL A 87 -0.67 10.30 17.19
C VAL A 87 0.50 11.10 17.75
N ASP A 88 1.44 10.40 18.37
CA ASP A 88 2.71 10.94 18.86
C ASP A 88 3.86 10.61 17.90
N LYS A 89 3.93 9.35 17.44
CA LYS A 89 4.97 8.87 16.53
C LYS A 89 4.45 7.76 15.62
N VAL A 90 5.01 7.66 14.42
CA VAL A 90 4.79 6.54 13.50
C VAL A 90 6.13 5.88 13.16
N GLU A 91 6.15 4.56 13.16
CA GLU A 91 7.25 3.72 12.72
C GLU A 91 6.77 2.74 11.64
N CYS A 92 7.57 2.54 10.60
CA CYS A 92 7.24 1.59 9.53
C CYS A 92 8.32 0.51 9.45
N ASP A 93 7.89 -0.74 9.39
CA ASP A 93 8.75 -1.89 9.15
C ASP A 93 8.23 -2.71 7.94
N PRO A 94 9.00 -3.65 7.37
CA PRO A 94 8.57 -4.43 6.22
C PRO A 94 7.31 -5.28 6.42
N LYS A 95 6.78 -5.39 7.64
CA LYS A 95 5.60 -6.20 8.00
C LYS A 95 4.41 -5.37 8.49
N ALA A 96 4.62 -4.16 8.99
CA ALA A 96 3.57 -3.36 9.60
C ALA A 96 3.86 -1.85 9.63
N VAL A 97 2.79 -1.07 9.79
CA VAL A 97 2.84 0.29 10.35
C VAL A 97 2.58 0.20 11.84
N THR A 98 3.43 0.84 12.64
CA THR A 98 3.27 0.97 14.09
C THR A 98 3.05 2.43 14.45
N VAL A 99 1.95 2.72 15.14
CA VAL A 99 1.55 4.06 15.55
C VAL A 99 1.54 4.12 17.07
N TYR A 100 2.21 5.12 17.61
CA TYR A 100 2.25 5.41 19.03
C TYR A 100 1.30 6.57 19.31
N THR A 101 0.38 6.36 20.25
CA THR A 101 -0.59 7.38 20.61
C THR A 101 -0.11 8.22 21.78
N LYS A 102 -0.65 9.44 21.86
CA LYS A 102 -0.75 10.22 23.09
C LYS A 102 -1.72 9.53 24.07
N PRO A 103 -1.79 10.00 25.33
CA PRO A 103 -2.68 9.42 26.33
C PRO A 103 -4.15 9.39 25.88
N ILE A 104 -4.71 8.19 25.86
CA ILE A 104 -6.12 7.93 25.57
C ILE A 104 -6.93 7.99 26.87
N ARG A 105 -8.12 8.58 26.74
CA ARG A 105 -9.11 8.72 27.81
C ARG A 105 -10.44 8.16 27.35
N ILE A 106 -11.21 7.68 28.30
CA ILE A 106 -12.61 7.26 28.10
C ILE A 106 -13.47 8.07 29.07
N GLU A 107 -14.51 8.69 28.56
CA GLU A 107 -15.54 9.32 29.39
C GLU A 107 -16.64 8.30 29.67
N TRP A 108 -16.87 8.00 30.96
CA TRP A 108 -17.90 7.06 31.39
C TRP A 108 -18.51 7.52 32.71
N ASP A 109 -19.85 7.61 32.76
CA ASP A 109 -20.60 8.06 33.94
C ASP A 109 -20.11 9.42 34.47
N ASP A 110 -19.93 10.39 33.56
CA ASP A 110 -19.40 11.74 33.80
C ASP A 110 -17.97 11.79 34.39
N LEU A 111 -17.25 10.67 34.37
CA LEU A 111 -15.88 10.57 34.83
C LEU A 111 -14.92 10.22 33.68
N PRO A 112 -13.81 10.97 33.52
CA PRO A 112 -12.77 10.63 32.57
C PRO A 112 -11.82 9.62 33.19
N TYR A 113 -11.65 8.47 32.54
CA TYR A 113 -10.69 7.45 32.93
C TYR A 113 -9.45 7.54 32.05
N LYS A 114 -8.27 7.60 32.68
CA LYS A 114 -6.98 7.61 31.98
C LYS A 114 -6.60 6.18 31.63
N ILE A 115 -6.78 5.80 30.37
CA ILE A 115 -6.47 4.44 29.92
C ILE A 115 -4.98 4.26 29.72
N GLY A 116 -4.33 5.17 29.01
CA GLY A 116 -2.90 5.05 28.75
C GLY A 116 -2.46 5.41 27.34
N ASP A 117 -1.20 5.13 27.07
CA ASP A 117 -0.58 5.32 25.76
C ASP A 117 -0.54 3.98 25.03
N PHE A 118 -0.94 3.97 23.76
CA PHE A 118 -1.08 2.75 22.98
C PHE A 118 -0.12 2.70 21.81
N LYS A 119 0.40 1.49 21.59
CA LYS A 119 1.11 1.10 20.40
C LYS A 119 0.15 0.28 19.54
N ILE A 120 -0.29 0.90 18.45
CA ILE A 120 -1.18 0.33 17.44
C ILE A 120 -0.31 -0.25 16.33
N ARG A 121 -0.26 -1.57 16.20
CA ARG A 121 0.45 -2.26 15.11
C ARG A 121 -0.55 -2.76 14.08
N LEU A 122 -0.41 -2.29 12.85
CA LEU A 122 -1.24 -2.67 11.70
C LEU A 122 -0.38 -3.45 10.70
N GLY A 123 -0.55 -4.78 10.68
CA GLY A 123 0.12 -5.65 9.73
C GLY A 123 -0.42 -5.45 8.32
N TRP A 124 0.42 -5.60 7.29
CA TRP A 124 -0.01 -5.50 5.89
C TRP A 124 -1.06 -6.55 5.49
N ASN A 125 -1.20 -7.61 6.30
CA ASN A 125 -2.21 -8.67 6.18
C ASN A 125 -3.53 -8.36 6.88
N GLY A 126 -3.67 -7.19 7.51
CA GLY A 126 -4.84 -6.80 8.29
C GLY A 126 -4.85 -7.29 9.74
N GLU A 127 -3.75 -7.89 10.23
CA GLU A 127 -3.58 -8.16 11.67
C GLU A 127 -3.46 -6.85 12.46
N VAL A 128 -4.08 -6.80 13.64
CA VAL A 128 -4.11 -5.63 14.51
C VAL A 128 -3.69 -6.04 15.91
N ASP A 129 -2.60 -5.46 16.41
CA ASP A 129 -2.18 -5.56 17.80
C ASP A 129 -2.23 -4.19 18.48
N LEU A 130 -2.82 -4.11 19.66
CA LEU A 130 -3.01 -2.89 20.43
C LEU A 130 -2.40 -3.04 21.82
N GLU A 131 -1.13 -2.66 21.98
CA GLU A 131 -0.42 -2.80 23.24
C GLU A 131 -0.46 -1.48 24.02
N ASN A 132 -0.97 -1.50 25.25
CA ASN A 132 -0.78 -0.37 26.15
C ASN A 132 0.66 -0.44 26.64
N PHE A 133 1.42 0.65 26.57
CA PHE A 133 2.78 0.70 27.11
C PHE A 133 2.93 1.69 28.27
N HIS A 134 1.81 2.26 28.71
CA HIS A 134 1.74 3.18 29.83
C HIS A 134 0.35 3.09 30.49
N ASN A 135 0.28 2.54 31.71
CA ASN A 135 -0.92 2.45 32.56
C ASN A 135 -1.86 1.24 32.29
N TYR A 136 -1.40 0.04 32.63
CA TYR A 136 -2.17 -1.22 32.51
C TYR A 136 -3.36 -1.38 33.50
N GLY A 137 -3.86 -0.28 34.09
CA GLY A 137 -4.81 -0.35 35.20
C GLY A 137 -4.29 -1.21 36.37
N GLU A 138 -5.19 -1.84 37.12
CA GLU A 138 -4.83 -2.76 38.22
C GLU A 138 -4.16 -4.07 37.77
N SER A 139 -4.09 -4.38 36.47
CA SER A 139 -3.56 -5.66 35.98
C SER A 139 -2.79 -5.54 34.67
N VAL A 140 -1.50 -5.90 34.71
CA VAL A 140 -0.60 -5.97 33.54
C VAL A 140 -1.05 -6.91 32.41
N VAL A 141 -2.14 -7.66 32.60
CA VAL A 141 -2.70 -8.56 31.59
C VAL A 141 -3.67 -7.83 30.67
N TYR A 142 -4.28 -6.73 31.13
CA TYR A 142 -5.30 -5.98 30.41
C TYR A 142 -4.77 -4.62 30.01
N ASP A 143 -4.71 -4.38 28.71
CA ASP A 143 -4.29 -3.11 28.13
C ASP A 143 -5.43 -2.08 28.15
N HIS A 144 -6.66 -2.58 28.06
CA HIS A 144 -7.93 -1.85 27.95
C HIS A 144 -9.09 -2.79 28.37
N PRO A 145 -10.29 -2.29 28.72
CA PRO A 145 -11.47 -3.13 29.00
C PRO A 145 -11.78 -4.25 27.98
N HIS A 146 -11.41 -4.04 26.71
CA HIS A 146 -11.63 -4.97 25.60
C HIS A 146 -10.32 -5.47 24.94
N ILE A 147 -9.17 -5.33 25.62
CA ILE A 147 -7.86 -5.72 25.07
C ILE A 147 -7.07 -6.48 26.13
N THR A 148 -6.57 -7.66 25.75
CA THR A 148 -5.81 -8.55 26.61
C THR A 148 -4.52 -8.90 25.92
N ARG A 149 -3.38 -8.50 26.50
CA ARG A 149 -2.03 -8.78 25.97
C ARG A 149 -1.89 -8.39 24.51
N GLY A 150 -2.30 -7.18 24.18
CA GLY A 150 -2.22 -6.66 22.81
C GLY A 150 -3.32 -7.15 21.87
N GLN A 151 -4.16 -8.11 22.27
CA GLN A 151 -5.18 -8.70 21.39
C GLN A 151 -6.54 -8.03 21.62
N PRO A 152 -7.03 -7.21 20.68
CA PRO A 152 -8.32 -6.54 20.81
C PRO A 152 -9.49 -7.43 20.40
N CYS A 153 -10.60 -7.32 21.13
CA CYS A 153 -11.90 -7.77 20.62
C CYS A 153 -12.53 -6.64 19.79
N LEU A 154 -12.18 -6.54 18.52
CA LEU A 154 -12.66 -5.48 17.63
C LEU A 154 -14.14 -5.64 17.21
N GLY A 155 -14.79 -6.75 17.55
CA GLY A 155 -16.22 -6.98 17.25
C GLY A 155 -16.57 -6.67 15.79
N ASN A 156 -17.53 -5.77 15.59
CA ASN A 156 -18.02 -5.38 14.26
C ASN A 156 -17.06 -4.46 13.48
N VAL A 157 -16.09 -3.81 14.12
CA VAL A 157 -15.16 -2.90 13.40
C VAL A 157 -13.99 -3.63 12.75
N GLN A 158 -13.76 -4.90 13.09
CA GLN A 158 -12.65 -5.71 12.58
C GLN A 158 -12.60 -5.75 11.04
N GLU A 159 -13.72 -6.02 10.38
CA GLU A 159 -13.79 -6.10 8.91
C GLU A 159 -13.53 -4.74 8.26
N GLY A 160 -14.05 -3.67 8.86
CA GLY A 160 -13.82 -2.30 8.40
C GLY A 160 -12.34 -1.92 8.49
N VAL A 161 -11.68 -2.22 9.61
CA VAL A 161 -10.24 -1.97 9.79
C VAL A 161 -9.42 -2.78 8.79
N ALA A 162 -9.72 -4.08 8.62
CA ALA A 162 -9.01 -4.94 7.68
C ALA A 162 -9.14 -4.43 6.22
N LYS A 163 -10.33 -3.93 5.85
CA LYS A 163 -10.56 -3.31 4.54
C LYS A 163 -9.71 -2.06 4.35
N LEU A 164 -9.72 -1.14 5.32
CA LEU A 164 -8.95 0.10 5.25
C LEU A 164 -7.44 -0.18 5.13
N VAL A 165 -6.93 -1.15 5.88
CA VAL A 165 -5.53 -1.60 5.77
C VAL A 165 -5.24 -2.18 4.37
N GLY A 166 -6.13 -3.00 3.82
CA GLY A 166 -6.00 -3.55 2.47
C GLY A 166 -6.04 -2.50 1.35
N GLU A 167 -6.69 -1.37 1.60
CA GLU A 167 -6.76 -0.21 0.72
C GLU A 167 -5.64 0.82 0.99
N PHE A 168 -4.69 0.50 1.89
CA PHE A 168 -3.61 1.39 2.34
C PHE A 168 -4.08 2.70 2.98
N GLN A 169 -5.26 2.72 3.58
CA GLN A 169 -5.87 3.86 4.28
C GLN A 169 -5.62 3.77 5.79
N PHE A 170 -4.35 3.83 6.19
CA PHE A 170 -3.91 3.68 7.58
C PHE A 170 -4.37 4.80 8.51
N ALA A 171 -4.43 6.06 8.05
CA ALA A 171 -4.94 7.18 8.84
C ALA A 171 -6.40 6.92 9.24
N ALA A 172 -7.24 6.55 8.28
CA ALA A 172 -8.63 6.19 8.55
C ALA A 172 -8.74 4.94 9.45
N ALA A 173 -7.88 3.94 9.27
CA ALA A 173 -7.84 2.76 10.15
C ALA A 173 -7.49 3.15 11.60
N VAL A 174 -6.53 4.06 11.78
CA VAL A 174 -6.15 4.60 13.09
C VAL A 174 -7.31 5.39 13.70
N ASP A 175 -8.05 6.20 12.94
CA ASP A 175 -9.24 6.91 13.44
C ASP A 175 -10.26 5.94 14.05
N VAL A 176 -10.54 4.84 13.33
CA VAL A 176 -11.48 3.81 13.79
C VAL A 176 -10.98 3.14 15.07
N ILE A 177 -9.68 2.82 15.13
CA ILE A 177 -9.07 2.17 16.30
C ILE A 177 -9.04 3.12 17.50
N VAL A 178 -8.69 4.39 17.30
CA VAL A 178 -8.68 5.41 18.36
C VAL A 178 -10.09 5.59 18.91
N ASN A 179 -11.10 5.65 18.04
CA ASN A 179 -12.50 5.70 18.48
C ASN A 179 -12.89 4.46 19.30
N PHE A 180 -12.45 3.27 18.87
CA PHE A 180 -12.61 2.03 19.66
C PHE A 180 -11.93 2.13 21.03
N LEU A 181 -10.70 2.66 21.10
CA LEU A 181 -9.96 2.86 22.36
C LEU A 181 -10.57 3.94 23.27
N GLN A 182 -11.43 4.82 22.73
CA GLN A 182 -12.13 5.88 23.45
C GLN A 182 -13.55 5.49 23.86
N THR A 183 -14.01 4.31 23.44
CA THR A 183 -15.37 3.82 23.71
C THR A 183 -15.32 2.66 24.70
N TYR A 184 -16.25 2.67 25.66
CA TYR A 184 -16.44 1.59 26.62
C TYR A 184 -17.86 1.03 26.54
N ASP A 185 -17.98 -0.29 26.38
CA ASP A 185 -19.25 -1.01 26.55
C ASP A 185 -19.14 -2.00 27.72
N PRO A 186 -19.83 -1.75 28.85
CA PRO A 186 -19.74 -2.62 30.02
C PRO A 186 -20.28 -4.03 29.78
N LYS A 187 -21.11 -4.28 28.76
CA LYS A 187 -21.69 -5.60 28.49
C LYS A 187 -20.68 -6.59 27.91
N GLU A 188 -19.80 -6.07 27.06
CA GLU A 188 -18.83 -6.88 26.29
C GLU A 188 -17.41 -6.75 26.85
N ALA A 189 -17.22 -5.98 27.92
CA ALA A 189 -15.93 -5.73 28.51
C ALA A 189 -15.43 -6.91 29.35
N TRP A 190 -14.16 -7.27 29.17
CA TRP A 190 -13.49 -8.25 30.01
C TRP A 190 -13.13 -7.70 31.38
N LYS A 191 -12.90 -6.39 31.44
CA LYS A 191 -12.65 -5.65 32.69
C LYS A 191 -13.47 -4.38 32.78
N LYS A 192 -13.86 -4.08 34.01
CA LYS A 192 -14.56 -2.86 34.38
C LYS A 192 -13.65 -1.64 34.20
N ILE A 193 -14.19 -0.53 33.71
CA ILE A 193 -13.43 0.71 33.45
C ILE A 193 -12.82 1.29 34.72
N GLU A 194 -13.42 1.02 35.87
CA GLU A 194 -13.00 1.46 37.19
C GLU A 194 -11.66 0.85 37.65
N ASN A 195 -11.12 -0.14 36.92
CA ASN A 195 -9.76 -0.63 37.15
C ASN A 195 -8.67 0.31 36.60
N TRP A 196 -9.06 1.38 35.89
CA TRP A 196 -8.19 2.46 35.46
C TRP A 196 -8.39 3.70 36.34
N PRO A 197 -7.34 4.50 36.56
CA PRO A 197 -7.45 5.69 37.38
C PRO A 197 -8.30 6.76 36.68
N ILE A 198 -9.11 7.46 37.48
CA ILE A 198 -9.79 8.68 37.03
C ILE A 198 -8.73 9.74 36.73
N ASP A 199 -8.88 10.43 35.61
CA ASP A 199 -8.04 11.57 35.23
C ASP A 199 -8.51 12.83 35.97
N LEU A 200 -8.10 12.95 37.24
CA LEU A 200 -8.42 14.10 38.08
C LEU A 200 -7.87 15.41 37.51
N GLU A 201 -6.70 15.37 36.85
CA GLU A 201 -6.10 16.56 36.23
C GLU A 201 -6.99 17.08 35.09
N TYR A 202 -7.56 16.17 34.30
CA TYR A 202 -8.49 16.52 33.24
C TYR A 202 -9.81 17.09 33.79
N LEU A 203 -10.38 16.48 34.84
CA LEU A 203 -11.57 17.01 35.51
C LEU A 203 -11.35 18.43 36.04
N GLU A 204 -10.22 18.67 36.71
CA GLU A 204 -9.89 19.99 37.24
C GLU A 204 -9.67 21.03 36.14
N ALA A 205 -9.07 20.64 35.01
CA ALA A 205 -8.89 21.52 33.86
C ALA A 205 -10.23 21.93 33.26
N GLY A 206 -11.14 20.98 33.04
CA GLY A 206 -12.49 21.24 32.53
C GLY A 206 -13.29 22.18 33.44
N ALA A 207 -13.26 21.94 34.75
CA ALA A 207 -13.93 22.81 35.73
C ALA A 207 -13.39 24.26 35.72
N LYS A 208 -12.08 24.44 35.52
CA LYS A 208 -11.47 25.78 35.41
C LYS A 208 -11.90 26.50 34.14
N GLU A 209 -11.98 25.79 33.01
CA GLU A 209 -12.44 26.36 31.74
C GLU A 209 -13.91 26.78 31.80
N GLU A 210 -14.77 25.94 32.39
CA GLU A 210 -16.19 26.26 32.55
C GLU A 210 -16.41 27.49 33.43
N LEU A 211 -15.70 27.57 34.56
CA LEU A 211 -15.74 28.74 35.45
C LEU A 211 -15.27 30.01 34.72
N ALA A 212 -14.20 29.93 33.93
CA ALA A 212 -13.70 31.06 33.15
C ALA A 212 -14.71 31.51 32.07
N ALA A 213 -15.36 30.56 31.40
CA ALA A 213 -16.40 30.84 30.41
C ALA A 213 -17.64 31.49 31.06
N GLU A 214 -18.04 31.05 32.24
CA GLU A 214 -19.15 31.64 33.00
C GLU A 214 -18.83 33.07 33.46
N GLN A 215 -17.62 33.31 33.98
CA GLN A 215 -17.16 34.65 34.34
C GLN A 215 -17.18 35.60 33.14
N GLN A 216 -16.72 35.15 31.98
CA GLN A 216 -16.74 35.95 30.75
C GLN A 216 -18.17 36.26 30.28
N ARG A 217 -19.10 35.29 30.38
CA ARG A 217 -20.53 35.50 30.06
C ARG A 217 -21.17 36.52 31.02
N ALA A 218 -20.86 36.44 32.31
CA ALA A 218 -21.34 37.39 33.31
C ALA A 218 -20.81 38.82 33.05
N GLU A 219 -19.53 38.96 32.73
CA GLU A 219 -18.92 40.26 32.39
C GLU A 219 -19.54 40.89 31.14
N ASN A 220 -19.76 40.09 30.09
CA ASN A 220 -20.40 40.57 28.86
C ASN A 220 -21.85 41.02 29.12
N THR A 221 -22.60 40.24 29.91
CA THR A 221 -23.98 40.58 30.30
C THR A 221 -24.01 41.88 31.10
N TYR A 222 -23.08 42.08 32.02
CA TYR A 222 -22.97 43.31 32.81
C TYR A 222 -22.61 44.52 31.93
N ARG A 223 -21.69 44.38 30.97
CA ARG A 223 -21.35 45.45 30.01
C ARG A 223 -22.55 45.87 29.16
N ASP A 224 -23.32 44.91 28.66
CA ASP A 224 -24.50 45.17 27.83
C ASP A 224 -25.62 45.87 28.61
N GLN A 225 -25.80 45.53 29.89
CA GLN A 225 -26.76 46.21 30.76
C GLN A 225 -26.36 47.65 31.09
N ARG A 226 -25.06 47.95 31.14
CA ARG A 226 -24.53 49.29 31.46
C ARG A 226 -24.48 50.23 30.25
N ALA A 227 -24.61 49.70 29.04
CA ALA A 227 -24.63 50.45 27.78
C ALA A 227 -26.05 50.88 27.36
N ARG A 228 -27.09 50.46 28.11
CA ARG A 228 -28.50 50.87 27.94
C ARG A 228 -28.87 51.93 28.97
#